data_AF-A0A4S0WB35-F1
#
_entry.id   AF-A0A4S0WB35-F1
#
_cell.length_a   1.000
_cell.length_b   1.000
_cell.length_c   1.000
_cell.angle_alpha   90.00
_cell.angle_beta   90.00
_cell.angle_gamma   90.00
#
_symmetry.space_group_name_H-M   'P 1'
#
loop_
_entity.id
_entity.type
_entity.pdbx_description
1 polymer ?
#
loop_
_entity_poly.entity_id
_entity_poly.type
_entity_poly.pdbx_seq_one_letter_code
_entity_poly.pdbx_strand_id
1 'polypeptide(L)'
;MSTARKAGKGAAVAAGIALAASIAAPQEGYRAYAYRDPVGVLTYCYGETQGAKDAVGRKFSEQECRALLEKRMGHYEQGNATCVPGYEGLDVYVQAAFNDFSYNLGNGTFCHSSIGDLLRAGKVREACYRITQFDKARIHGVLKPLPGLTKRRALEQMYCLKGAH
;
A
#
# COMPACT_ATOMS: atom_id res chain seq x y z
N MET A 1 -25.22 -13.36 -23.54
CA MET A 1 -24.87 -13.79 -22.16
C MET A 1 -23.37 -13.66 -22.02
N SER A 2 -22.89 -12.61 -21.36
CA SER A 2 -21.45 -12.31 -21.26
C SER A 2 -20.83 -13.16 -20.15
N THR A 3 -20.00 -14.12 -20.52
CA THR A 3 -19.24 -14.96 -19.59
C THR A 3 -18.07 -14.15 -19.03
N ALA A 4 -18.33 -13.35 -18.01
CA ALA A 4 -17.27 -12.80 -17.17
C ALA A 4 -16.53 -13.99 -16.52
N ARG A 5 -15.35 -14.33 -17.05
CA ARG A 5 -14.45 -15.30 -16.42
C ARG A 5 -14.12 -14.76 -15.03
N LYS A 6 -14.51 -15.47 -13.97
CA LYS A 6 -13.96 -15.22 -12.62
C LYS A 6 -12.44 -15.29 -12.74
N ALA A 7 -11.76 -14.16 -12.55
CA ALA A 7 -10.32 -14.15 -12.43
C ALA A 7 -9.94 -15.11 -11.29
N GLY A 8 -8.99 -16.02 -11.52
CA GLY A 8 -8.49 -16.89 -10.47
C GLY A 8 -7.88 -16.06 -9.33
N LYS A 9 -7.89 -16.60 -8.11
CA LYS A 9 -7.40 -15.92 -6.89
C LYS A 9 -6.04 -15.22 -7.08
N GLY A 10 -5.09 -15.88 -7.75
CA GLY A 10 -3.77 -15.28 -8.04
C GLY A 10 -3.81 -14.07 -9.01
N ALA A 11 -4.73 -14.05 -9.97
CA ALA A 11 -4.91 -12.91 -10.87
C ALA A 11 -5.54 -11.70 -10.16
N ALA A 12 -6.45 -11.95 -9.19
CA ALA A 12 -7.02 -10.89 -8.35
C ALA A 12 -5.94 -10.24 -7.46
N VAL A 13 -5.09 -11.07 -6.84
CA VAL A 13 -3.95 -10.61 -6.02
C VAL A 13 -2.98 -9.76 -6.85
N ALA A 14 -2.58 -10.23 -8.03
CA ALA A 14 -1.69 -9.46 -8.91
C ALA A 14 -2.31 -8.12 -9.33
N ALA A 15 -3.62 -8.08 -9.62
CA ALA A 15 -4.32 -6.84 -9.93
C ALA A 15 -4.40 -5.89 -8.72
N GLY A 16 -4.58 -6.43 -7.51
CA GLY A 16 -4.59 -5.67 -6.26
C GLY A 16 -3.22 -5.02 -5.99
N ILE A 17 -2.14 -5.77 -6.18
CA ILE A 17 -0.75 -5.28 -6.09
C ILE A 17 -0.49 -4.16 -7.11
N ALA A 18 -0.85 -4.38 -8.38
CA ALA A 18 -0.64 -3.38 -9.43
C ALA A 18 -1.45 -2.10 -9.17
N LEU A 19 -2.69 -2.22 -8.69
CA LEU A 19 -3.50 -1.06 -8.34
C LEU A 19 -2.94 -0.34 -7.11
N ALA A 20 -2.48 -1.05 -6.08
CA ALA A 20 -1.81 -0.45 -4.92
C ALA A 20 -0.57 0.37 -5.34
N ALA A 21 0.25 -0.17 -6.24
CA ALA A 21 1.40 0.56 -6.79
C ALA A 21 0.98 1.85 -7.53
N SER A 22 -0.17 1.86 -8.22
CA SER A 22 -0.72 3.08 -8.82
C SER A 22 -1.18 4.12 -7.80
N ILE A 23 -1.66 3.69 -6.63
CA ILE A 23 -2.04 4.59 -5.54
C ILE A 23 -0.79 5.18 -4.88
N ALA A 24 0.22 4.35 -4.62
CA ALA A 24 1.45 4.71 -3.91
C ALA A 24 2.37 5.64 -4.72
N ALA A 25 2.62 5.32 -5.99
CA ALA A 25 3.63 6.01 -6.82
C ALA A 25 3.57 7.56 -6.77
N PRO A 26 2.40 8.22 -6.95
CA PRO A 26 2.33 9.68 -6.85
C PRO A 26 2.56 10.23 -5.43
N GLN A 27 2.33 9.42 -4.39
CA GLN A 27 2.53 9.82 -2.99
C GLN A 27 4.01 9.75 -2.59
N GLU A 28 4.71 8.72 -3.08
CA GLU A 28 6.14 8.51 -2.77
C GLU A 28 7.06 9.42 -3.59
N GLY A 29 6.67 9.71 -4.83
CA GLY A 29 7.45 10.53 -5.76
C GLY A 29 8.60 9.77 -6.42
N TYR A 30 8.83 10.06 -7.70
CA TYR A 30 9.86 9.39 -8.49
C TYR A 30 11.25 10.01 -8.30
N ARG A 31 12.24 9.13 -8.09
CA ARG A 31 13.67 9.46 -8.06
C ARG A 31 14.46 8.45 -8.89
N ALA A 32 14.91 8.87 -10.07
CA ALA A 32 15.59 7.99 -11.04
C ALA A 32 16.95 7.44 -10.61
N TYR A 33 17.50 7.92 -9.49
CA TYR A 33 18.86 7.60 -9.03
C TYR A 33 18.85 7.37 -7.52
N ALA A 34 19.85 6.62 -7.03
CA ALA A 34 20.09 6.49 -5.61
C ALA A 34 20.54 7.81 -4.97
N TYR A 35 19.92 8.16 -3.85
CA TYR A 35 20.18 9.37 -3.06
C TYR A 35 20.08 9.04 -1.57
N ARG A 36 20.63 9.89 -0.70
CA ARG A 36 20.38 9.78 0.75
C ARG A 36 19.13 10.58 1.10
N ASP A 37 18.17 9.92 1.73
CA ASP A 37 16.98 10.59 2.27
C ASP A 37 17.35 11.51 3.47
N PRO A 38 16.39 12.28 4.02
CA PRO A 38 16.67 13.21 5.13
C PRO A 38 17.21 12.55 6.41
N VAL A 39 17.06 11.23 6.56
CA VAL A 39 17.59 10.46 7.71
C VAL A 39 18.86 9.66 7.35
N GLY A 40 19.40 9.86 6.14
CA GLY A 40 20.69 9.32 5.69
C GLY A 40 20.63 7.94 5.03
N VAL A 41 19.44 7.37 4.84
CA VAL A 41 19.25 6.05 4.22
C VAL A 41 19.38 6.17 2.71
N LEU A 42 20.12 5.24 2.10
CA LEU A 42 20.30 5.20 0.65
C LEU A 42 19.03 4.64 0.01
N THR A 43 18.39 5.46 -0.82
CA THR A 43 17.04 5.26 -1.34
C THR A 43 16.99 5.59 -2.83
N TYR A 44 16.15 4.92 -3.60
CA TYR A 44 15.95 5.18 -5.03
C TYR A 44 14.51 4.87 -5.45
N CYS A 45 14.13 5.21 -6.69
CA CYS A 45 12.79 4.98 -7.22
C CYS A 45 11.69 5.59 -6.33
N TYR A 46 10.61 4.85 -6.07
CA TYR A 46 9.52 5.22 -5.17
C TYR A 46 9.85 4.72 -3.75
N GLY A 47 10.94 5.20 -3.15
CA GLY A 47 11.29 4.86 -1.77
C GLY A 47 11.92 3.48 -1.55
N GLU A 48 12.48 2.83 -2.57
CA GLU A 48 13.14 1.53 -2.41
C GLU A 48 14.53 1.69 -1.77
N THR A 49 14.86 0.77 -0.88
CA THR A 49 16.13 0.76 -0.12
C THR A 49 16.91 -0.54 -0.31
N GLN A 50 16.24 -1.63 -0.71
CA GLN A 50 16.90 -2.90 -0.96
C GLN A 50 17.80 -2.80 -2.19
N GLY A 51 19.05 -3.26 -2.07
CA GLY A 51 20.02 -3.18 -3.18
C GLY A 51 20.45 -1.76 -3.55
N ALA A 52 20.14 -0.75 -2.73
CA ALA A 52 20.41 0.65 -3.08
C ALA A 52 21.90 0.96 -3.28
N LYS A 53 22.81 0.18 -2.65
CA LYS A 53 24.26 0.28 -2.89
C LYS A 53 24.63 -0.06 -4.34
N ASP A 54 24.00 -1.08 -4.90
CA ASP A 54 24.24 -1.52 -6.28
C ASP A 54 23.51 -0.61 -7.30
N ALA A 55 22.56 0.20 -6.82
CA ALA A 55 21.84 1.19 -7.63
C ALA A 55 22.63 2.50 -7.82
N VAL A 56 23.74 2.71 -7.10
CA VAL A 56 24.55 3.94 -7.21
C VAL A 56 25.14 4.07 -8.62
N GLY A 57 24.98 5.26 -9.22
CA GLY A 57 25.49 5.56 -10.56
C GLY A 57 24.59 5.05 -11.71
N ARG A 58 23.56 4.26 -11.42
CA ARG A 58 22.56 3.82 -12.41
C ARG A 58 21.39 4.80 -12.48
N LYS A 59 20.92 5.06 -13.70
CA LYS A 59 19.62 5.71 -13.96
C LYS A 59 18.55 4.63 -14.15
N PHE A 60 17.47 4.74 -13.40
CA PHE A 60 16.28 3.91 -13.56
C PHE A 60 15.23 4.69 -14.34
N SER A 61 14.44 3.98 -15.15
CA SER A 61 13.22 4.48 -15.76
C SER A 61 12.03 4.37 -14.79
N GLU A 62 10.96 5.12 -15.07
CA GLU A 62 9.72 5.00 -14.28
C GLU A 62 9.14 3.58 -14.33
N GLN A 63 9.29 2.87 -15.46
CA GLN A 63 8.82 1.50 -15.61
C GLN A 63 9.61 0.53 -14.71
N GLU A 64 10.94 0.66 -14.65
CA GLU A 64 11.76 -0.14 -13.74
C GLU A 64 11.41 0.15 -12.28
N CYS A 65 11.25 1.43 -11.93
CA CYS A 65 10.85 1.82 -10.59
C CYS A 65 9.44 1.32 -10.23
N ARG A 66 8.53 1.29 -11.21
CA ARG A 66 7.19 0.77 -11.05
C ARG A 66 7.21 -0.74 -10.80
N ALA A 67 8.02 -1.49 -11.54
CA ALA A 67 8.19 -2.93 -11.33
C ALA A 67 8.77 -3.25 -9.95
N LEU A 68 9.72 -2.43 -9.47
CA LEU A 68 10.25 -2.55 -8.11
C LEU A 68 9.18 -2.27 -7.06
N LEU A 69 8.36 -1.23 -7.26
CA LEU A 69 7.26 -0.91 -6.37
C LEU A 69 6.22 -2.03 -6.31
N GLU A 70 5.83 -2.62 -7.45
CA GLU A 70 4.90 -3.76 -7.49
C GLU A 70 5.49 -5.00 -6.79
N LYS A 71 6.77 -5.29 -7.01
CA LYS A 71 7.48 -6.35 -6.28
C LYS A 71 7.44 -6.10 -4.77
N ARG A 72 7.69 -4.85 -4.35
CA ARG A 72 7.66 -4.46 -2.94
C ARG A 72 6.25 -4.53 -2.35
N MET A 73 5.22 -4.17 -3.11
CA MET A 73 3.82 -4.32 -2.72
C MET A 73 3.44 -5.78 -2.47
N GLY A 74 4.05 -6.73 -3.18
CA GLY A 74 3.89 -8.16 -2.89
C GLY A 74 4.30 -8.56 -1.47
N HIS A 75 5.28 -7.89 -0.84
CA HIS A 75 5.61 -8.11 0.57
C HIS A 75 4.47 -7.65 1.49
N TYR A 76 3.86 -6.50 1.20
CA TYR A 76 2.77 -5.96 2.00
C TYR A 76 1.48 -6.77 1.83
N GLU A 77 1.18 -7.24 0.62
CA GLU A 77 0.11 -8.21 0.35
C GLU A 77 0.27 -9.46 1.22
N GLN A 78 1.45 -10.09 1.18
CA GLN A 78 1.74 -11.30 1.96
C GLN A 78 1.62 -11.07 3.47
N GLY A 79 2.14 -9.93 3.95
CA GLY A 79 2.04 -9.56 5.36
C GLY A 79 0.58 -9.36 5.81
N ASN A 80 -0.24 -8.73 4.98
CA ASN A 80 -1.68 -8.54 5.24
C ASN A 80 -2.41 -9.89 5.24
N ALA A 81 -2.15 -10.75 4.25
CA ALA A 81 -2.75 -12.07 4.14
C ALA A 81 -2.35 -13.02 5.28
N THR A 82 -1.17 -12.83 5.87
CA THR A 82 -0.73 -13.62 7.04
C THR A 82 -1.59 -13.36 8.27
N CYS A 83 -2.05 -12.11 8.50
CA CYS A 83 -2.78 -11.74 9.71
C CYS A 83 -4.30 -11.56 9.51
N VAL A 84 -4.79 -11.63 8.26
CA VAL A 84 -6.20 -11.57 7.90
C VAL A 84 -6.54 -12.82 7.07
N PRO A 85 -7.18 -13.85 7.67
CA PRO A 85 -7.61 -15.02 6.92
C PRO A 85 -8.54 -14.64 5.76
N GLY A 86 -8.27 -15.15 4.57
CA GLY A 86 -9.08 -14.88 3.37
C GLY A 86 -8.81 -13.53 2.69
N TYR A 87 -7.78 -12.78 3.10
CA TYR A 87 -7.44 -11.47 2.52
C TYR A 87 -7.33 -11.50 0.98
N GLU A 88 -6.64 -12.49 0.43
CA GLU A 88 -6.46 -12.68 -1.02
C GLU A 88 -7.78 -12.96 -1.77
N GLY A 89 -8.87 -13.25 -1.05
CA GLY A 89 -10.22 -13.43 -1.57
C GLY A 89 -11.08 -12.16 -1.51
N LEU A 90 -10.58 -11.08 -0.91
CA LEU A 90 -11.26 -9.78 -0.90
C LEU A 90 -11.29 -9.17 -2.31
N ASP A 91 -12.17 -8.20 -2.53
CA ASP A 91 -12.23 -7.48 -3.80
C ASP A 91 -10.89 -6.78 -4.11
N VAL A 92 -10.55 -6.67 -5.40
CA VAL A 92 -9.31 -6.06 -5.88
C VAL A 92 -9.10 -4.64 -5.36
N TYR A 93 -10.17 -3.85 -5.21
CA TYR A 93 -10.10 -2.49 -4.69
C TYR A 93 -9.84 -2.44 -3.18
N VAL A 94 -10.33 -3.44 -2.44
CA VAL A 94 -10.07 -3.60 -1.00
C VAL A 94 -8.62 -4.00 -0.78
N GLN A 95 -8.13 -5.01 -1.54
CA GLN A 95 -6.73 -5.42 -1.48
C GLN A 95 -5.80 -4.26 -1.82
N ALA A 96 -6.10 -3.50 -2.88
CA ALA A 96 -5.28 -2.37 -3.29
C ALA A 96 -5.17 -1.28 -2.21
N ALA A 97 -6.30 -0.92 -1.59
CA ALA A 97 -6.33 0.10 -0.54
C ALA A 97 -5.52 -0.31 0.70
N PHE A 98 -5.67 -1.55 1.16
CA PHE A 98 -4.95 -2.02 2.34
C PHE A 98 -3.48 -2.39 2.07
N ASN A 99 -3.12 -2.72 0.83
CA ASN A 99 -1.72 -2.83 0.44
C ASN A 99 -1.03 -1.47 0.42
N ASP A 100 -1.66 -0.43 -0.14
CA ASP A 100 -1.12 0.94 -0.09
C ASP A 100 -0.99 1.45 1.36
N PHE A 101 -2.01 1.18 2.18
CA PHE A 101 -2.00 1.50 3.61
C PHE A 101 -0.82 0.84 4.32
N SER A 102 -0.64 -0.48 4.13
CA SER A 102 0.45 -1.23 4.74
C SER A 102 1.81 -0.85 4.18
N TYR A 103 1.90 -0.46 2.91
CA TYR A 103 3.12 0.10 2.36
C TYR A 103 3.53 1.38 3.11
N ASN A 104 2.55 2.27 3.38
CA ASN A 104 2.80 3.54 4.05
C ASN A 104 3.08 3.43 5.55
N LEU A 105 2.36 2.54 6.26
CA LEU A 105 2.38 2.47 7.73
C LEU A 105 2.97 1.16 8.29
N GLY A 106 3.29 0.20 7.42
CA GLY A 106 3.77 -1.13 7.78
C GLY A 106 2.65 -2.12 8.07
N ASN A 107 2.92 -3.40 7.77
CA ASN A 107 2.00 -4.51 8.08
C ASN A 107 1.70 -4.62 9.58
N GLY A 108 2.66 -4.31 10.46
CA GLY A 108 2.43 -4.33 11.91
C GLY A 108 1.31 -3.38 12.34
N THR A 109 1.33 -2.14 11.83
CA THR A 109 0.26 -1.15 12.09
C THR A 109 -1.08 -1.66 11.58
N PHE A 110 -1.12 -2.23 10.38
CA PHE A 110 -2.33 -2.83 9.82
C PHE A 110 -2.86 -3.99 10.68
N CYS A 111 -2.03 -5.00 10.94
CA CYS A 111 -2.41 -6.24 11.60
C CYS A 111 -2.92 -6.05 13.04
N HIS A 112 -2.34 -5.09 13.78
CA HIS A 112 -2.66 -4.78 15.18
C HIS A 112 -3.64 -3.60 15.36
N SER A 113 -4.20 -3.08 14.27
CA SER A 113 -5.21 -2.02 14.32
C SER A 113 -6.63 -2.57 14.35
N SER A 114 -7.59 -1.69 14.63
CA SER A 114 -9.01 -1.97 14.44
C SER A 114 -9.37 -2.34 13.00
N ILE A 115 -8.57 -1.94 11.99
CA ILE A 115 -8.78 -2.38 10.59
C ILE A 115 -8.56 -3.89 10.50
N GLY A 116 -7.43 -4.39 11.01
CA GLY A 116 -7.12 -5.82 11.03
C GLY A 116 -8.17 -6.62 11.80
N ASP A 117 -8.63 -6.13 12.95
CA ASP A 117 -9.68 -6.78 13.74
C ASP A 117 -11.01 -6.88 12.97
N LEU A 118 -11.42 -5.80 12.31
CA LEU A 118 -12.66 -5.77 11.53
C LEU A 118 -12.57 -6.70 10.31
N LEU A 119 -11.45 -6.72 9.61
CA LEU A 119 -11.26 -7.62 8.47
C LEU A 119 -11.26 -9.09 8.88
N ARG A 120 -10.60 -9.45 9.99
CA ARG A 120 -10.68 -10.80 10.57
C ARG A 120 -12.12 -11.20 10.95
N ALA A 121 -12.94 -10.23 11.33
CA ALA A 121 -14.37 -10.43 11.61
C ALA A 121 -15.26 -10.36 10.35
N GLY A 122 -14.70 -10.23 9.15
CA GLY A 122 -15.45 -10.10 7.89
C GLY A 122 -16.14 -8.75 7.68
N LYS A 123 -15.88 -7.76 8.55
CA LYS A 123 -16.48 -6.41 8.52
C LYS A 123 -15.71 -5.46 7.62
N VAL A 124 -15.67 -5.78 6.33
CA VAL A 124 -14.82 -5.10 5.33
C VAL A 124 -15.18 -3.63 5.20
N ARG A 125 -16.48 -3.30 5.11
CA ARG A 125 -16.94 -1.92 4.93
C ARG A 125 -16.57 -1.05 6.14
N GLU A 126 -16.75 -1.58 7.35
CA GLU A 126 -16.36 -0.91 8.58
C GLU A 126 -14.84 -0.71 8.65
N ALA A 127 -14.06 -1.69 8.19
CA ALA A 127 -12.61 -1.55 8.10
C ALA A 127 -12.20 -0.40 7.16
N CYS A 128 -12.85 -0.27 6.00
CA CYS A 128 -12.63 0.86 5.07
C CYS A 128 -12.89 2.23 5.74
N TYR A 129 -13.90 2.33 6.60
CA TYR A 129 -14.17 3.57 7.34
C TYR A 129 -13.11 3.93 8.37
N ARG A 130 -12.33 2.96 8.86
CA ARG A 130 -11.25 3.19 9.85
C ARG A 130 -9.97 3.76 9.24
N ILE A 131 -9.79 3.67 7.92
CA ILE A 131 -8.58 4.16 7.22
C ILE A 131 -8.27 5.63 7.56
N THR A 132 -9.30 6.49 7.61
CA THR A 132 -9.14 7.94 7.86
C THR A 132 -8.64 8.29 9.26
N GLN A 133 -8.60 7.33 10.19
CA GLN A 133 -8.07 7.54 11.54
C GLN A 133 -6.53 7.57 11.58
N PHE A 134 -5.87 7.16 10.49
CA PHE A 134 -4.42 7.00 10.39
C PHE A 134 -3.77 8.13 9.58
N ASP A 135 -4.12 9.37 9.90
CA ASP A 135 -3.63 10.57 9.20
C ASP A 135 -2.66 11.43 10.02
N LYS A 136 -2.28 10.97 11.21
CA LYS A 136 -1.50 11.76 12.17
C LYS A 136 -0.05 11.28 12.30
N ALA A 137 0.85 12.23 12.53
CA ALA A 137 2.23 11.97 12.92
C ALA A 137 2.63 12.83 14.13
N ARG A 138 3.69 12.45 14.84
CA ARG A 138 4.25 13.27 15.92
C ARG A 138 5.13 14.36 15.34
N ILE A 139 4.72 15.62 15.49
CA ILE A 139 5.54 16.80 15.18
C ILE A 139 5.85 17.49 16.51
N HIS A 140 7.13 17.54 16.86
CA HIS A 140 7.63 18.11 18.12
C HIS A 140 6.90 17.52 19.35
N GLY A 141 6.73 16.19 19.37
CA GLY A 141 6.05 15.45 20.45
C GLY A 141 4.53 15.42 20.38
N VAL A 142 3.90 16.32 19.61
CA VAL A 142 2.43 16.44 19.51
C VAL A 142 1.90 15.66 18.31
N LEU A 143 0.85 14.86 18.52
CA LEU A 143 0.18 14.14 17.45
C LEU A 143 -0.70 15.11 16.64
N LYS A 144 -0.37 15.31 15.36
CA LYS A 144 -1.09 16.22 14.46
C LYS A 144 -1.42 15.54 13.13
N PRO A 145 -2.62 15.79 12.56
CA PRO A 145 -2.93 15.40 11.19
C PRO A 145 -1.92 15.99 10.21
N LEU A 146 -1.49 15.20 9.24
CA LEU A 146 -0.66 15.65 8.12
C LEU A 146 -1.52 15.74 6.86
N PRO A 147 -1.58 16.91 6.19
CA PRO A 147 -2.42 17.07 5.00
C PRO A 147 -2.17 16.02 3.90
N GLY A 148 -0.91 15.60 3.72
CA GLY A 148 -0.56 14.53 2.78
C GLY A 148 -1.15 13.18 3.18
N LEU A 149 -1.06 12.80 4.45
CA LEU A 149 -1.66 11.55 4.95
C LEU A 149 -3.19 11.62 4.86
N THR A 150 -3.82 12.73 5.27
CA THR A 150 -5.27 12.88 5.17
C THR A 150 -5.77 12.67 3.73
N LYS A 151 -5.07 13.24 2.74
CA LYS A 151 -5.39 13.03 1.31
C LYS A 151 -5.21 11.58 0.89
N ARG A 152 -4.11 10.93 1.28
CA ARG A 152 -3.85 9.52 0.97
C ARG A 152 -4.91 8.60 1.57
N ARG A 153 -5.23 8.77 2.86
CA ARG A 153 -6.27 7.99 3.56
C ARG A 153 -7.65 8.15 2.92
N ALA A 154 -8.00 9.35 2.43
CA ALA A 154 -9.25 9.56 1.71
C ALA A 154 -9.29 8.80 0.37
N LEU A 155 -8.17 8.79 -0.38
CA LEU A 155 -8.05 8.04 -1.63
C LEU A 155 -8.16 6.53 -1.41
N GLU A 156 -7.44 6.00 -0.41
CA GLU A 156 -7.53 4.59 -0.03
C GLU A 156 -8.94 4.20 0.40
N GLN A 157 -9.60 5.02 1.23
CA GLN A 157 -10.99 4.78 1.65
C GLN A 157 -11.94 4.73 0.45
N MET A 158 -11.80 5.65 -0.49
CA MET A 158 -12.60 5.66 -1.72
C MET A 158 -12.44 4.36 -2.50
N TYR A 159 -11.21 3.88 -2.72
CA TYR A 159 -10.97 2.59 -3.38
C TYR A 159 -11.55 1.43 -2.55
N CYS A 160 -11.25 1.38 -1.25
CA CYS A 160 -11.73 0.31 -0.37
C CYS A 160 -13.26 0.17 -0.42
N LEU A 161 -13.99 1.29 -0.30
CA LEU A 161 -15.45 1.29 -0.33
C LEU A 161 -16.04 0.88 -1.69
N LYS A 162 -15.30 1.04 -2.79
CA LYS A 162 -15.71 0.56 -4.12
C LYS A 162 -15.82 -0.97 -4.18
N GLY A 163 -14.98 -1.68 -3.41
CA GLY A 163 -14.96 -3.14 -3.33
C GLY A 163 -15.69 -3.73 -2.12
N ALA A 164 -16.16 -2.91 -1.18
CA ALA A 164 -16.83 -3.34 0.05
C ALA A 164 -18.36 -3.41 -0.10
N HIS A 165 -18.83 -4.35 -0.94
CA HIS A 165 -20.23 -4.65 -1.19
C HIS A 165 -20.75 -5.83 -0.38
#